data_AF-A0AA35SM79-F1
#
_entry.id   AF-A0AA35SM79-F1
#
_cell.length_a   1.000
_cell.length_b   1.000
_cell.length_c   1.000
_cell.angle_alpha   90.00
_cell.angle_beta   90.00
_cell.angle_gamma   90.00
#
_symmetry.space_group_name_H-M   'P 1'
#
loop_
_entity.id
_entity.type
_entity.pdbx_description
1 polymer ?
#
loop_
_entity_poly.entity_id
_entity_poly.type
_entity_poly.pdbx_seq_one_letter_code
_entity_poly.pdbx_strand_id
1 'polypeptide(L)' 'MFDRLRHLKWWQAPLVSSSLGSILDTALFFSLAFAGTGLPWTTWALGDLAVKAVFAALLLIPFRLLLGLTRPAAV' A
#
# COMPACT_ATOMS: atom_id res chain seq x y z
N MET A 1 25.20 8.87 -7.85
CA MET A 1 23.93 9.12 -7.12
C MET A 1 22.82 8.16 -7.58
N PHE A 2 22.62 7.95 -8.90
CA PHE A 2 21.61 7.02 -9.44
C PHE A 2 21.88 5.52 -9.20
N ASP A 3 23.13 5.08 -8.98
CA ASP A 3 23.42 3.66 -8.68
C ASP A 3 22.87 3.17 -7.34
N ARG A 4 22.68 4.05 -6.35
CA ARG A 4 22.15 3.66 -5.03
C ARG A 4 20.66 3.30 -5.09
N LEU A 5 19.91 3.85 -6.05
CA LEU A 5 18.49 3.52 -6.28
C LEU A 5 18.34 2.23 -7.11
N ARG A 6 19.37 1.81 -7.84
CA ARG A 6 19.37 0.60 -8.70
C ARG A 6 19.52 -0.70 -7.90
N HIS A 7 20.08 -0.64 -6.69
CA HIS A 7 20.15 -1.78 -5.76
C HIS A 7 18.84 -2.03 -5.00
N LEU A 8 17.84 -1.14 -5.11
CA LEU A 8 16.53 -1.37 -4.52
C LEU A 8 15.77 -2.40 -5.36
N LYS A 9 15.17 -3.39 -4.69
CA LYS A 9 14.39 -4.44 -5.35
C LYS A 9 13.27 -3.77 -6.14
N TRP A 10 13.24 -3.96 -7.46
CA TRP A 10 12.29 -3.35 -8.39
C TRP A 10 10.81 -3.57 -7.99
N TRP A 11 10.53 -4.64 -7.24
CA TRP A 11 9.22 -4.96 -6.66
C TRP A 11 8.79 -4.09 -5.46
N GLN A 12 9.71 -3.40 -4.78
CA GLN A 12 9.38 -2.50 -3.67
C GLN A 12 8.83 -1.16 -4.15
N ALA A 13 9.28 -0.67 -5.31
CA ALA A 13 8.83 0.61 -5.85
C ALA A 13 7.31 0.64 -6.12
N PRO A 14 6.69 -0.37 -6.79
CA PRO A 14 5.24 -0.44 -6.99
C PRO A 14 4.45 -0.54 -5.68
N LEU A 15 4.93 -1.31 -4.71
CA LEU A 15 4.23 -1.50 -3.43
C LEU A 15 4.22 -0.22 -2.60
N VAL A 16 5.36 0.46 -2.52
CA VAL A 16 5.47 1.70 -1.77
C VAL A 16 4.66 2.81 -2.45
N SER A 17 4.70 2.92 -3.79
CA SER A 17 3.93 3.93 -4.51
C SER A 17 2.42 3.71 -4.41
N SER A 18 1.93 2.45 -4.55
CA SER A 18 0.51 2.14 -4.37
C SER A 18 0.04 2.36 -2.93
N SER A 19 0.87 2.05 -1.94
CA SER A 19 0.53 2.28 -0.52
C SER A 19 0.44 3.77 -0.22
N LEU A 20 1.42 4.57 -0.65
CA LEU A 20 1.40 6.02 -0.47
C LEU A 20 0.22 6.66 -1.23
N GLY A 21 -0.03 6.21 -2.46
CA GLY A 21 -1.16 6.68 -3.27
C GLY A 21 -2.49 6.43 -2.58
N SER A 22 -2.70 5.24 -2.01
CA SER A 22 -3.92 4.94 -1.27
C SER A 22 -4.07 5.77 0.01
N ILE A 23 -2.97 6.04 0.73
CA ILE A 23 -3.01 6.88 1.94
C ILE A 23 -3.41 8.31 1.57
N LEU A 24 -2.78 8.87 0.54
CA LEU A 24 -3.06 10.22 0.07
C LEU A 24 -4.49 10.34 -0.47
N ASP A 25 -4.94 9.36 -1.25
CA ASP A 25 -6.30 9.30 -1.79
C ASP A 25 -7.36 9.29 -0.67
N THR A 26 -7.25 8.36 0.28
CA THR A 26 -8.21 8.27 1.40
C THR A 26 -8.17 9.55 2.26
N ALA A 27 -6.98 10.09 2.54
CA ALA A 27 -6.84 11.31 3.33
C ALA A 27 -7.49 12.51 2.63
N LEU A 28 -7.24 12.69 1.33
CA LEU A 28 -7.80 13.80 0.56
C LEU A 28 -9.31 13.63 0.37
N PHE A 29 -9.80 12.44 0.04
CA PHE A 29 -11.23 12.17 -0.15
C PHE A 29 -12.03 12.47 1.12
N PHE A 30 -11.63 11.91 2.28
CA PHE A 30 -12.37 12.13 3.53
C PHE A 30 -12.21 13.55 4.06
N SER A 31 -11.04 14.18 3.89
CA SER A 31 -10.85 15.58 4.28
C SER A 31 -11.73 16.50 3.42
N LEU A 32 -11.76 16.33 2.10
CA LEU A 32 -12.54 17.21 1.23
C LEU A 32 -14.05 16.96 1.36
N ALA A 33 -14.49 15.71 1.55
CA ALA A 33 -15.90 15.37 1.62
C ALA A 33 -16.55 15.71 2.98
N PHE A 34 -15.78 15.64 4.08
CA PHE A 34 -16.34 15.73 5.44
C PHE A 34 -15.69 16.80 6.32
N ALA A 35 -14.70 17.57 5.84
CA ALA A 35 -14.16 18.69 6.61
C ALA A 35 -15.28 19.68 6.97
N GLY A 36 -15.34 20.04 8.26
CA GLY A 36 -16.32 21.01 8.77
C GLY A 36 -17.72 20.44 9.06
N THR A 37 -17.97 19.15 8.82
CA THR A 37 -19.28 18.52 9.10
C THR A 37 -19.50 18.13 10.57
N GLY A 38 -18.46 18.18 11.41
CA GLY A 38 -18.52 17.77 12.82
C GLY A 38 -18.58 16.24 13.04
N LEU A 39 -18.59 15.46 11.97
CA LEU A 39 -18.59 14.00 12.00
C LEU A 39 -17.16 13.46 12.24
N PRO A 40 -17.00 12.26 12.84
CA PRO A 40 -15.70 11.65 13.12
C PRO A 40 -15.07 11.02 11.85
N TRP A 41 -14.90 11.81 10.79
CA TRP A 41 -14.39 11.36 9.49
C TRP A 41 -12.97 10.79 9.58
N THR A 42 -12.16 11.22 10.56
CA THR A 42 -10.82 10.66 10.80
C THR A 42 -10.89 9.19 11.19
N THR A 43 -11.88 8.79 11.99
CA THR A 43 -12.10 7.39 12.38
C THR A 43 -12.56 6.55 11.20
N TRP A 44 -13.41 7.09 10.33
CA TRP A 44 -13.85 6.41 9.11
C TRP A 44 -12.73 6.23 8.10
N ALA A 45 -11.91 7.27 7.90
CA ALA A 45 -10.72 7.21 7.05
C ALA A 45 -9.68 6.19 7.56
N LEU A 46 -9.46 6.15 8.88
CA LEU A 46 -8.62 5.13 9.53
C LEU A 46 -9.18 3.72 9.31
N GLY A 47 -10.50 3.55 9.40
CA GLY A 47 -11.18 2.29 9.10
C GLY A 47 -10.96 1.83 7.66
N ASP A 48 -11.13 2.72 6.68
CA ASP A 48 -10.87 2.43 5.25
C ASP A 48 -9.41 1.98 5.04
N LEU A 49 -8.45 2.71 5.60
CA LEU A 49 -7.03 2.38 5.49
C LEU A 49 -6.69 1.05 6.16
N ALA A 50 -7.26 0.77 7.34
CA ALA A 50 -7.03 -0.49 8.05
C ALA A 50 -7.57 -1.68 7.24
N VAL A 51 -8.77 -1.58 6.68
CA VAL A 51 -9.37 -2.63 5.85
C VAL A 51 -8.54 -2.84 4.58
N LYS A 52 -8.18 -1.75 3.86
CA LYS A 52 -7.30 -1.84 2.68
C LYS A 52 -5.95 -2.48 2.99
N ALA A 53 -5.32 -2.11 4.11
CA ALA A 53 -4.03 -2.68 4.52
C ALA A 53 -4.14 -4.16 4.88
N VAL A 54 -5.20 -4.57 5.59
CA VAL A 54 -5.48 -5.97 5.92
C VAL A 54 -5.70 -6.78 4.64
N PHE A 55 -6.55 -6.31 3.73
CA PHE A 55 -6.77 -7.00 2.45
C PHE A 55 -5.49 -7.06 1.61
N ALA A 56 -4.73 -5.97 1.55
CA ALA A 56 -3.44 -5.95 0.86
C ALA A 56 -2.47 -6.98 1.45
N ALA A 57 -2.38 -7.09 2.78
CA ALA A 57 -1.55 -8.09 3.44
C ALA A 57 -2.06 -9.52 3.17
N LEU A 58 -3.37 -9.76 3.29
CA LEU A 58 -3.99 -11.05 3.01
C LEU A 58 -3.78 -11.52 1.56
N LEU A 59 -3.76 -10.60 0.60
CA LEU A 59 -3.52 -10.90 -0.82
C LEU A 59 -2.02 -10.99 -1.16
N LEU A 60 -1.18 -10.11 -0.61
CA LEU A 60 0.24 -10.05 -0.92
C LEU A 60 1.07 -11.13 -0.23
N ILE A 61 0.74 -11.52 1.01
CA ILE A 61 1.49 -12.57 1.73
C ILE A 61 1.47 -13.90 0.97
N PRO A 62 0.31 -14.47 0.56
CA PRO A 62 0.28 -15.72 -0.20
C PRO A 62 0.92 -15.56 -1.58
N PHE A 63 0.72 -14.41 -2.24
CA PHE A 63 1.36 -14.14 -3.52
C PHE A 63 2.90 -14.10 -3.41
N ARG A 64 3.44 -13.53 -2.33
CA ARG A 64 4.89 -13.54 -2.04
C ARG A 64 5.41 -14.94 -1.72
N LEU A 65 4.65 -15.77 -1.01
CA LEU A 65 5.02 -17.15 -0.72
C LEU A 65 5.07 -17.99 -2.02
N LEU A 66 4.08 -17.83 -2.89
CA LEU A 66 4.03 -18.49 -4.21
C LEU A 66 5.22 -18.10 -5.10
N LEU A 67 5.55 -16.80 -5.17
CA LEU A 67 6.74 -16.32 -5.90
C LEU A 67 8.08 -16.81 -5.30
N GLY A 68 8.10 -17.15 -4.00
CA GLY A 68 9.27 -17.76 -3.36
C GLY A 68 9.49 -19.21 -3.80
N LEU A 69 8.42 -19.93 -4.12
CA LEU A 69 8.45 -21.32 -4.57
C LEU A 69 8.68 -21.48 -6.08
N THR A 70 8.31 -20.47 -6.88
CA THR A 70 8.42 -20.53 -8.35
C THR A 70 9.66 -19.86 -8.93
N ARG A 71 10.60 -19.36 -8.11
CA ARG A 71 11.94 -19.04 -8.62
C ARG A 71 12.59 -20.37 -9.03
N PRO A 72 12.80 -20.63 -10.34
CA PRO A 72 13.70 -21.70 -10.70
C PRO A 72 15.05 -21.31 -10.10
N ALA A 73 15.69 -22.24 -9.38
CA ALA A 73 17.12 -22.14 -9.13
C ALA A 73 17.77 -21.84 -10.48
N ALA A 74 18.37 -20.67 -10.62
CA ALA A 74 19.11 -20.31 -11.81
C ALA A 74 20.20 -21.38 -12.00
N VAL A 75 19.98 -22.24 -13.00
CA VAL A 75 21.02 -23.05 -13.65
C VAL A 75 21.88 -22.10 -14.48
#